data_AF-A0A6C0JAJ9-F1
#
_entry.id   AF-A0A6C0JAJ9-F1
#
_cell.length_a   1.000
_cell.length_b   1.000
_cell.length_c   1.000
_cell.angle_alpha   90.00
_cell.angle_beta   90.00
_cell.angle_gamma   90.00
#
_symmetry.space_group_name_H-M   'P 1'
#
loop_
_entity.id
_entity.type
_entity.pdbx_description
1 polymer ?
#
loop_
_entity_poly.entity_id
_entity_poly.type
_entity_poly.pdbx_seq_one_letter_code
_entity_poly.pdbx_strand_id
1 'polypeptide(L)'
;MSTCNFTLQTDLSSVNYCATGVSYISLSLFRSVFLFATPITDCSLNTNVLNDSQADISYNVLSDLYPEINPVHAMMGSSLSEGIIRTDSSSNILIKHDFIFYLAEKIFTNSSAAFLLSNVKELKIEIEEIGWLYKNNIEQVLTTAYNSGLGMTNTITDKSNLTRRFLKQIEHFEPGRLVCNPNDISSGIIDTDGFQSVPFIEGDSISIFFTLTSSVEPRIYRLLLYLTNDLVKLSSNVHPNDSVINDTEYQGNITNDGVP
;
A
#
# COMPACT_ATOMS: atom_id res chain seq x y z
N MET A 1 0.47 18.46 -0.51
CA MET A 1 -0.07 17.25 0.16
C MET A 1 0.05 16.11 -0.85
N SER A 2 0.84 15.09 -0.56
CA SER A 2 0.94 13.89 -1.40
C SER A 2 -0.40 13.17 -1.38
N THR A 3 -0.85 12.75 -2.56
CA THR A 3 -2.13 12.06 -2.72
C THR A 3 -1.93 10.57 -2.44
N CYS A 4 -2.28 10.12 -1.23
CA CYS A 4 -2.40 8.69 -0.90
C CYS A 4 -3.65 8.11 -1.58
N ASN A 5 -3.59 7.88 -2.89
CA ASN A 5 -4.65 7.18 -3.61
C ASN A 5 -4.33 5.69 -3.58
N PHE A 6 -5.18 4.90 -2.92
CA PHE A 6 -5.21 3.46 -3.08
C PHE A 6 -5.82 3.14 -4.45
N THR A 7 -5.06 2.46 -5.30
CA THR A 7 -5.53 2.01 -6.62
C THR A 7 -5.20 0.53 -6.78
N LEU A 8 -6.22 -0.27 -7.08
CA LEU A 8 -6.09 -1.65 -7.53
C LEU A 8 -5.68 -1.55 -9.00
N GLN A 9 -4.42 -1.87 -9.28
CA GLN A 9 -3.74 -1.47 -10.52
C GLN A 9 -4.39 -2.04 -11.79
N THR A 10 -4.60 -1.21 -12.81
CA THR A 10 -4.82 -1.65 -14.21
C THR A 10 -4.41 -0.63 -15.28
N ASP A 11 -4.43 0.68 -14.99
CA ASP A 11 -3.80 1.67 -15.87
C ASP A 11 -3.04 2.74 -15.08
N LEU A 12 -1.72 2.76 -15.23
CA LEU A 12 -0.80 3.74 -14.65
C LEU A 12 -0.35 4.80 -15.67
N SER A 13 -0.87 4.77 -16.91
CA SER A 13 -0.44 5.63 -18.01
C SER A 13 -0.52 7.14 -17.71
N SER A 14 -1.37 7.53 -16.77
CA SER A 14 -1.55 8.91 -16.33
C SER A 14 -0.76 9.31 -15.08
N VAL A 15 -0.08 8.36 -14.42
CA VAL A 15 0.66 8.61 -13.18
C VAL A 15 2.16 8.57 -13.46
N ASN A 16 2.81 9.72 -13.39
CA ASN A 16 4.26 9.82 -13.54
C ASN A 16 4.95 9.52 -12.20
N TYR A 17 5.72 8.43 -12.14
CA TYR A 17 6.55 8.06 -10.99
C TYR A 17 7.93 7.60 -11.47
N CYS A 18 8.93 7.71 -10.60
CA CYS A 18 10.33 7.44 -10.95
C CYS A 18 10.76 6.00 -10.64
N ALA A 19 10.23 5.43 -9.55
CA ALA A 19 10.66 4.13 -9.05
C ALA A 19 9.55 3.42 -8.25
N THR A 20 9.59 2.09 -8.22
CA THR A 20 8.64 1.23 -7.49
C THR A 20 9.35 0.43 -6.41
N GLY A 21 8.94 0.64 -5.16
CA GLY A 21 9.29 -0.24 -4.03
C GLY A 21 8.14 -1.19 -3.72
N VAL A 22 8.47 -2.38 -3.24
CA VAL A 22 7.53 -3.50 -3.07
C VAL A 22 7.48 -3.92 -1.61
N SER A 23 6.26 -4.13 -1.10
CA SER A 23 5.99 -4.81 0.17
C SER A 23 5.06 -5.98 -0.10
N TYR A 24 5.46 -7.19 0.28
CA TYR A 24 4.60 -8.36 0.21
C TYR A 24 3.65 -8.36 1.41
N ILE A 25 2.35 -8.43 1.15
CA ILE A 25 1.32 -8.37 2.17
C ILE A 25 0.53 -9.67 2.18
N SER A 26 0.23 -10.19 3.37
CA SER A 26 -0.63 -11.35 3.52
C SER A 26 -2.01 -11.07 2.92
N LEU A 27 -2.41 -11.87 1.93
CA LEU A 27 -3.73 -11.75 1.31
C LEU A 27 -4.85 -11.95 2.35
N SER A 28 -4.70 -12.90 3.28
CA SER A 28 -5.69 -13.13 4.32
C SER A 28 -5.82 -11.96 5.29
N LEU A 29 -4.69 -11.33 5.65
CA LEU A 29 -4.71 -10.11 6.47
C LEU A 29 -5.42 -8.98 5.72
N PHE A 30 -5.05 -8.75 4.46
CA PHE A 30 -5.61 -7.64 3.68
C PHE A 30 -7.12 -7.79 3.41
N ARG A 31 -7.61 -9.02 3.20
CA ARG A 31 -9.04 -9.33 3.11
C ARG A 31 -9.79 -9.06 4.42
N SER A 32 -9.11 -9.11 5.57
CA SER A 32 -9.72 -8.79 6.86
C SER A 32 -9.88 -7.28 7.08
N VAL A 33 -9.18 -6.44 6.31
CA VAL A 33 -9.23 -4.98 6.45
C VAL A 33 -10.44 -4.39 5.73
N PHE A 34 -10.68 -4.75 4.47
CA PHE A 34 -11.70 -4.13 3.63
C PHE A 34 -12.92 -5.04 3.50
N LEU A 35 -14.03 -4.64 4.11
CA LEU A 35 -15.24 -5.44 4.20
C LEU A 35 -16.43 -4.69 3.60
N PHE A 36 -17.43 -5.42 3.11
CA PHE A 36 -18.71 -4.85 2.72
C PHE A 36 -19.85 -5.78 3.16
N ALA A 37 -21.05 -5.22 3.31
CA ALA A 37 -22.27 -5.95 3.61
C ALA A 37 -23.39 -5.43 2.72
N THR A 38 -24.12 -6.33 2.09
CA THR A 38 -25.29 -6.03 1.27
C THR A 38 -26.10 -7.32 1.10
N PRO A 39 -27.44 -7.25 1.01
CA PRO A 39 -28.22 -8.44 0.75
C PRO A 39 -27.84 -9.06 -0.61
N ILE A 40 -27.20 -10.23 -0.57
CA ILE A 40 -26.86 -11.01 -1.75
C ILE A 40 -27.79 -12.21 -1.77
N THR A 41 -28.57 -12.33 -2.84
CA THR A 41 -29.43 -13.47 -3.11
C THR A 41 -28.98 -14.15 -4.40
N ASP A 42 -29.22 -15.45 -4.52
CA ASP A 42 -28.91 -16.23 -5.72
C ASP A 42 -27.42 -16.21 -6.10
N CYS A 43 -26.54 -16.10 -5.09
CA CYS A 43 -25.10 -16.26 -5.28
C CYS A 43 -24.46 -15.27 -6.29
N SER A 44 -25.00 -14.05 -6.43
CA SER A 44 -24.43 -13.01 -7.29
C SER A 44 -24.71 -11.62 -6.72
N LEU A 45 -23.70 -10.73 -6.74
CA LEU A 45 -23.91 -9.32 -6.44
C LEU A 45 -24.48 -8.64 -7.69
N ASN A 46 -25.70 -8.10 -7.59
CA ASN A 46 -26.21 -7.22 -8.63
C ASN A 46 -25.37 -5.94 -8.65
N THR A 47 -24.51 -5.76 -9.65
CA THR A 47 -23.52 -4.67 -9.63
C THR A 47 -24.15 -3.27 -9.69
N ASN A 48 -25.43 -3.15 -10.07
CA ASN A 48 -26.19 -1.90 -9.93
C ASN A 48 -26.23 -1.41 -8.47
N VAL A 49 -26.16 -2.33 -7.49
CA VAL A 49 -26.05 -2.01 -6.06
C VAL A 49 -24.83 -1.14 -5.76
N LEU A 50 -23.74 -1.20 -6.54
CA LEU A 50 -22.55 -0.35 -6.32
C LEU A 50 -22.76 1.12 -6.79
N ASN A 51 -23.81 1.34 -7.59
CA ASN A 51 -24.08 2.61 -8.26
C ASN A 51 -25.35 3.31 -7.75
N ASP A 52 -26.30 2.57 -7.19
CA ASP A 52 -27.52 3.12 -6.61
C ASP A 52 -27.28 3.73 -5.23
N SER A 53 -27.51 5.04 -5.11
CA SER A 53 -27.35 5.80 -3.86
C SER A 53 -28.27 5.33 -2.72
N GLN A 54 -29.37 4.64 -3.04
CA GLN A 54 -30.36 4.13 -2.08
C GLN A 54 -30.21 2.63 -1.83
N ALA A 55 -29.20 1.97 -2.44
CA ALA A 55 -28.99 0.56 -2.22
C ALA A 55 -28.60 0.26 -0.78
N ASP A 56 -29.08 -0.90 -0.30
CA ASP A 56 -28.73 -1.44 1.00
C ASP A 56 -27.33 -2.06 0.95
N ILE A 57 -26.30 -1.20 0.99
CA ILE A 57 -24.90 -1.60 1.02
C ILE A 57 -24.11 -0.74 2.00
N SER A 58 -23.31 -1.42 2.83
CA SER A 58 -22.38 -0.82 3.77
C SER A 58 -20.95 -1.23 3.44
N TYR A 59 -20.03 -0.27 3.49
CA TYR A 59 -18.61 -0.41 3.19
C TYR A 59 -17.81 -0.12 4.45
N ASN A 60 -17.04 -1.09 4.94
CA ASN A 60 -16.31 -0.98 6.20
C ASN A 60 -14.80 -1.18 5.99
N VAL A 61 -14.00 -0.55 6.85
CA VAL A 61 -12.54 -0.63 6.84
C VAL A 61 -12.06 -0.86 8.28
N LEU A 62 -11.59 -2.06 8.61
CA LEU A 62 -10.99 -2.35 9.91
C LEU A 62 -9.55 -1.81 9.97
N SER A 63 -9.41 -0.51 10.23
CA SER A 63 -8.13 0.22 10.18
C SER A 63 -7.05 -0.40 11.08
N ASP A 64 -7.44 -0.91 12.25
CA ASP A 64 -6.52 -1.48 13.24
C ASP A 64 -5.87 -2.80 12.78
N LEU A 65 -6.40 -3.43 11.72
CA LEU A 65 -5.84 -4.63 11.11
C LEU A 65 -4.91 -4.32 9.94
N TYR A 66 -4.79 -3.06 9.53
CA TYR A 66 -3.90 -2.69 8.44
C TYR A 66 -2.45 -2.85 8.89
N PRO A 67 -1.59 -3.51 8.10
CA PRO A 67 -0.21 -3.76 8.51
C PRO A 67 0.58 -2.45 8.62
N GLU A 68 1.51 -2.42 9.58
CA GLU A 68 2.40 -1.28 9.76
C GLU A 68 3.44 -1.24 8.64
N ILE A 69 3.23 -0.34 7.68
CA ILE A 69 4.10 -0.20 6.52
C ILE A 69 4.70 1.19 6.52
N ASN A 70 6.02 1.26 6.67
CA ASN A 70 6.79 2.44 6.33
C ASN A 70 7.12 2.40 4.83
N PRO A 71 6.59 3.33 4.01
CA PRO A 71 6.82 3.30 2.56
C PRO A 71 8.29 3.38 2.16
N VAL A 72 9.16 4.00 2.95
CA VAL A 72 10.59 4.10 2.60
C VAL A 72 11.38 2.82 2.87
N HIS A 73 10.76 1.84 3.55
CA HIS A 73 11.27 0.49 3.76
C HIS A 73 10.75 -0.53 2.74
N ALA A 74 10.01 -0.08 1.73
CA ALA A 74 9.64 -0.95 0.63
C ALA A 74 10.86 -1.35 -0.20
N MET A 75 10.89 -2.62 -0.61
CA MET A 75 12.01 -3.23 -1.31
C MET A 75 12.12 -2.75 -2.74
N MET A 76 13.32 -2.35 -3.15
CA MET A 76 13.68 -1.98 -4.51
C MET A 76 14.42 -3.11 -5.25
N GLY A 77 14.64 -4.26 -4.60
CA GLY A 77 15.34 -5.43 -5.15
C GLY A 77 14.45 -6.60 -5.60
N SER A 78 13.13 -6.44 -5.59
CA SER A 78 12.19 -7.47 -6.05
C SER A 78 12.08 -7.48 -7.58
N SER A 79 11.63 -8.59 -8.17
CA SER A 79 11.29 -8.66 -9.60
C SER A 79 10.12 -7.74 -9.99
N LEU A 80 9.35 -7.24 -9.01
CA LEU A 80 8.27 -6.28 -9.20
C LEU A 80 8.72 -4.83 -8.96
N SER A 81 9.97 -4.63 -8.52
CA SER A 81 10.57 -3.31 -8.32
C SER A 81 11.07 -2.74 -9.65
N GLU A 82 11.04 -1.42 -9.78
CA GLU A 82 11.42 -0.73 -11.02
C GLU A 82 12.14 0.59 -10.69
N GLY A 83 12.97 1.07 -11.62
CA GLY A 83 13.51 2.44 -11.58
C GLY A 83 14.55 2.73 -10.50
N ILE A 84 15.10 1.70 -9.84
CA ILE A 84 16.21 1.86 -8.88
C ILE A 84 17.43 2.46 -9.60
N ILE A 85 18.08 3.44 -8.97
CA ILE A 85 19.25 4.14 -9.51
C ILE A 85 20.48 3.25 -9.45
N ARG A 86 20.58 2.46 -8.38
CA ARG A 86 21.76 1.63 -8.14
C ARG A 86 21.41 0.39 -7.33
N THR A 87 21.95 -0.74 -7.77
CA THR A 87 21.96 -2.01 -7.04
C THR A 87 23.41 -2.32 -6.64
N ASP A 88 23.72 -2.14 -5.37
CA ASP A 88 25.08 -2.27 -4.82
C ASP A 88 25.21 -3.35 -3.75
N SER A 89 24.16 -3.61 -2.96
CA SER A 89 24.09 -4.75 -2.04
C SER A 89 22.66 -5.07 -1.59
N SER A 90 22.39 -6.28 -1.08
CA SER A 90 21.09 -6.66 -0.51
C SER A 90 20.70 -5.87 0.75
N SER A 91 21.62 -5.10 1.33
CA SER A 91 21.36 -4.22 2.48
C SER A 91 20.94 -2.81 2.06
N ASN A 92 21.16 -2.42 0.80
CA ASN A 92 20.90 -1.07 0.27
C ASN A 92 19.76 -1.04 -0.77
N ILE A 93 18.76 -1.93 -0.63
CA ILE A 93 17.68 -2.11 -1.61
C ILE A 93 16.32 -1.64 -1.08
N LEU A 94 16.30 -0.52 -0.38
CA LEU A 94 15.05 0.08 0.12
C LEU A 94 14.87 1.45 -0.54
N ILE A 95 13.63 1.97 -0.57
CA ILE A 95 13.37 3.31 -1.13
C ILE A 95 14.24 4.38 -0.47
N LYS A 96 14.48 4.30 0.86
CA LYS A 96 15.37 5.26 1.54
C LYS A 96 16.80 5.25 0.98
N HIS A 97 17.30 4.09 0.58
CA HIS A 97 18.62 3.93 -0.03
C HIS A 97 18.66 4.49 -1.45
N ASP A 98 17.65 4.16 -2.27
CA ASP A 98 17.50 4.70 -3.62
C ASP A 98 17.49 6.24 -3.60
N PHE A 99 16.80 6.84 -2.63
CA PHE A 99 16.75 8.29 -2.51
C PHE A 99 18.10 8.90 -2.18
N ILE A 100 18.95 8.27 -1.37
CA ILE A 100 20.31 8.76 -1.11
C ILE A 100 21.17 8.69 -2.37
N PHE A 101 21.08 7.60 -3.14
CA PHE A 101 21.76 7.49 -4.43
C PHE A 101 21.27 8.54 -5.43
N TYR A 102 19.97 8.85 -5.40
CA TYR A 102 19.37 9.91 -6.19
C TYR A 102 19.92 11.29 -5.84
N LEU A 103 20.00 11.61 -4.55
CA LEU A 103 20.59 12.88 -4.09
C LEU A 103 22.04 13.00 -4.56
N ALA A 104 22.83 11.94 -4.41
CA ALA A 104 24.22 11.91 -4.87
C ALA A 104 24.33 12.08 -6.39
N GLU A 105 23.47 11.43 -7.17
CA GLU A 105 23.41 11.61 -8.62
C GLU A 105 23.05 13.05 -9.00
N LYS A 106 22.09 13.68 -8.34
CA LYS A 106 21.67 15.06 -8.66
C LYS A 106 22.70 16.11 -8.23
N ILE A 107 23.41 15.91 -7.13
CA ILE A 107 24.39 16.86 -6.59
C ILE A 107 25.76 16.70 -7.27
N PHE A 108 26.21 15.47 -7.45
CA PHE A 108 27.57 15.16 -7.90
C PHE A 108 27.62 14.56 -9.31
N THR A 109 26.49 14.44 -10.01
CA THR A 109 26.37 13.75 -11.31
C THR A 109 26.81 12.28 -11.27
N ASN A 110 26.87 11.68 -10.08
CA ASN A 110 27.30 10.30 -9.87
C ASN A 110 26.66 9.71 -8.61
N SER A 111 25.80 8.70 -8.77
CA SER A 111 25.15 8.00 -7.65
C SER A 111 26.14 7.35 -6.67
N SER A 112 27.34 6.98 -7.13
CA SER A 112 28.39 6.42 -6.28
C SER A 112 28.98 7.43 -5.30
N ALA A 113 28.76 8.74 -5.52
CA ALA A 113 29.19 9.76 -4.57
C ALA A 113 28.42 9.69 -3.24
N ALA A 114 27.34 8.90 -3.16
CA ALA A 114 26.65 8.62 -1.90
C ALA A 114 27.58 8.07 -0.81
N PHE A 115 28.61 7.31 -1.18
CA PHE A 115 29.60 6.78 -0.22
C PHE A 115 30.56 7.84 0.32
N LEU A 116 30.59 9.03 -0.29
CA LEU A 116 31.41 10.16 0.16
C LEU A 116 30.63 11.12 1.07
N LEU A 117 29.32 10.92 1.20
CA LEU A 117 28.49 11.71 2.10
C LEU A 117 28.87 11.38 3.55
N SER A 118 29.28 12.38 4.32
CA SER A 118 29.66 12.20 5.71
C SER A 118 28.46 12.06 6.65
N ASN A 119 27.27 12.47 6.19
CA ASN A 119 26.03 12.53 6.96
C ASN A 119 24.99 11.47 6.51
N VAL A 120 25.43 10.33 5.98
CA VAL A 120 24.53 9.27 5.48
C VAL A 120 23.64 8.71 6.60
N LYS A 121 24.17 8.61 7.83
CA LYS A 121 23.39 8.13 8.98
C LYS A 121 22.20 9.04 9.22
N GLU A 122 22.45 10.35 9.34
CA GLU A 122 21.43 11.37 9.56
C GLU A 122 20.42 11.42 8.42
N LEU A 123 20.88 11.34 7.17
CA LEU A 123 19.99 11.28 6.00
C LEU A 123 19.04 10.08 6.05
N LYS A 124 19.53 8.90 6.44
CA LYS A 124 18.70 7.70 6.57
C LYS A 124 17.61 7.89 7.63
N ILE A 125 17.98 8.44 8.79
CA ILE A 125 17.05 8.73 9.89
C ILE A 125 15.96 9.71 9.41
N GLU A 126 16.35 10.84 8.81
CA GLU A 126 15.40 11.86 8.34
C GLU A 126 14.44 11.31 7.28
N ILE A 127 14.94 10.51 6.32
CA ILE A 127 14.09 9.89 5.29
C ILE A 127 13.12 8.88 5.92
N GLU A 128 13.58 8.13 6.92
CA GLU A 128 12.74 7.17 7.63
C GLU A 128 11.62 7.85 8.42
N GLU A 129 11.90 8.96 9.11
CA GLU A 129 10.89 9.79 9.78
C GLU A 129 9.85 10.35 8.79
N ILE A 130 10.27 10.75 7.58
CA ILE A 130 9.32 11.12 6.51
C ILE A 130 8.44 9.92 6.12
N GLY A 131 9.02 8.72 6.05
CA GLY A 131 8.28 7.49 5.82
C GLY A 131 7.21 7.22 6.89
N TRP A 132 7.51 7.47 8.16
CA TRP A 132 6.56 7.38 9.26
C TRP A 132 5.43 8.42 9.17
N LEU A 133 5.74 9.64 8.72
CA LEU A 133 4.71 10.63 8.41
C LEU A 133 3.76 10.12 7.31
N TYR A 134 4.28 9.45 6.28
CA TYR A 134 3.44 8.83 5.26
C TYR A 134 2.58 7.68 5.79
N LYS A 135 3.13 6.82 6.65
CA LYS A 135 2.38 5.77 7.35
C LYS A 135 1.21 6.36 8.14
N ASN A 136 1.46 7.40 8.93
CA ASN A 136 0.42 8.08 9.71
C ASN A 136 -0.67 8.70 8.81
N ASN A 137 -0.30 9.25 7.66
CA ASN A 137 -1.27 9.77 6.68
C ASN A 137 -2.14 8.64 6.10
N ILE A 138 -1.55 7.48 5.80
CA ILE A 138 -2.28 6.28 5.35
C ILE A 138 -3.27 5.85 6.43
N GLU A 139 -2.84 5.73 7.68
CA GLU A 139 -3.70 5.34 8.80
C GLU A 139 -4.83 6.33 9.03
N GLN A 140 -4.56 7.64 8.92
CA GLN A 140 -5.61 8.64 9.05
C GLN A 140 -6.70 8.46 7.99
N VAL A 141 -6.32 8.12 6.74
CA VAL A 141 -7.28 7.83 5.66
C VAL A 141 -8.08 6.56 6.00
N LEU A 142 -7.44 5.51 6.49
CA LEU A 142 -8.10 4.25 6.88
C LEU A 142 -9.06 4.44 8.06
N THR A 143 -8.65 5.16 9.10
CA THR A 143 -9.48 5.49 10.27
C THR A 143 -10.69 6.33 9.88
N THR A 144 -10.52 7.27 8.94
CA THR A 144 -11.64 8.03 8.39
C THR A 144 -12.61 7.10 7.64
N ALA A 145 -12.08 6.10 6.92
CA ALA A 145 -12.87 5.13 6.17
C ALA A 145 -13.61 4.11 7.06
N TYR A 146 -13.12 3.79 8.26
CA TYR A 146 -13.76 2.88 9.21
C TYR A 146 -15.15 3.35 9.66
N ASN A 147 -15.36 4.67 9.74
CA ASN A 147 -16.62 5.28 10.18
C ASN A 147 -17.19 4.68 11.49
N SER A 148 -16.32 4.38 12.47
CA SER A 148 -16.69 3.79 13.78
C SER A 148 -17.51 2.50 13.68
N GLY A 149 -17.28 1.68 12.63
CA GLY A 149 -17.98 0.41 12.41
C GLY A 149 -19.39 0.55 11.86
N LEU A 150 -19.89 1.77 11.63
CA LEU A 150 -21.18 2.01 10.96
C LEU A 150 -21.09 1.74 9.45
N GLY A 151 -19.86 1.77 8.90
CA GLY A 151 -19.59 1.68 7.48
C GLY A 151 -20.06 2.92 6.70
N MET A 152 -19.52 3.10 5.50
CA MET A 152 -19.95 4.10 4.53
C MET A 152 -21.01 3.52 3.59
N THR A 153 -21.79 4.36 2.93
CA THR A 153 -22.78 3.94 1.91
C THR A 153 -22.43 4.51 0.53
N ASN A 154 -23.25 4.23 -0.48
CA ASN A 154 -23.08 4.80 -1.82
C ASN A 154 -23.26 6.32 -1.90
N THR A 155 -23.81 6.95 -0.86
CA THR A 155 -23.89 8.42 -0.77
C THR A 155 -22.50 9.06 -0.71
N ILE A 156 -21.51 8.35 -0.17
CA ILE A 156 -20.11 8.79 -0.12
C ILE A 156 -19.40 8.31 -1.39
N THR A 157 -19.28 9.22 -2.36
CA THR A 157 -18.71 8.94 -3.68
C THR A 157 -17.26 9.40 -3.86
N ASP A 158 -16.71 10.11 -2.87
CA ASP A 158 -15.35 10.61 -2.91
C ASP A 158 -14.30 9.52 -2.60
N LYS A 159 -13.03 9.95 -2.48
CA LYS A 159 -11.88 9.06 -2.33
C LYS A 159 -11.79 8.37 -0.97
N SER A 160 -12.57 8.78 0.02
CA SER A 160 -12.56 8.22 1.38
C SER A 160 -13.24 6.85 1.47
N ASN A 161 -14.19 6.54 0.57
CA ASN A 161 -14.87 5.24 0.54
C ASN A 161 -14.02 4.18 -0.21
N LEU A 162 -12.94 3.74 0.45
CA LEU A 162 -11.92 2.85 -0.13
C LEU A 162 -12.49 1.51 -0.57
N THR A 163 -13.27 0.84 0.29
CA THR A 163 -13.87 -0.46 -0.02
C THR A 163 -14.77 -0.39 -1.25
N ARG A 164 -15.62 0.64 -1.37
CA ARG A 164 -16.42 0.86 -2.58
C ARG A 164 -15.55 1.03 -3.82
N ARG A 165 -14.44 1.76 -3.71
CA ARG A 165 -13.52 1.96 -4.83
C ARG A 165 -12.85 0.65 -5.25
N PHE A 166 -12.49 -0.23 -4.32
CA PHE A 166 -11.97 -1.55 -4.66
C PHE A 166 -13.02 -2.40 -5.37
N LEU A 167 -14.24 -2.45 -4.85
CA LEU A 167 -15.34 -3.19 -5.50
C LEU A 167 -15.66 -2.67 -6.90
N LYS A 168 -15.64 -1.34 -7.11
CA LYS A 168 -15.84 -0.76 -8.45
C LYS A 168 -14.69 -1.05 -9.42
N GLN A 169 -13.46 -1.14 -8.94
CA GLN A 169 -12.33 -1.56 -9.77
C GLN A 169 -12.47 -3.03 -10.15
N ILE A 170 -12.86 -3.89 -9.20
CA ILE A 170 -13.13 -5.31 -9.47
C ILE A 170 -14.30 -5.45 -10.45
N GLU A 171 -15.42 -4.73 -10.26
CA GLU A 171 -16.56 -4.71 -11.19
C GLU A 171 -16.13 -4.39 -12.61
N HIS A 172 -15.21 -3.43 -12.77
CA HIS A 172 -14.77 -2.97 -14.08
C HIS A 172 -13.79 -3.93 -14.76
N PHE A 173 -12.79 -4.43 -14.03
CA PHE A 173 -11.69 -5.21 -14.62
C PHE A 173 -11.90 -6.72 -14.53
N GLU A 174 -12.50 -7.20 -13.45
CA GLU A 174 -12.65 -8.62 -13.14
C GLU A 174 -14.04 -8.91 -12.53
N PRO A 175 -15.15 -8.60 -13.22
CA PRO A 175 -16.51 -8.71 -12.67
C PRO A 175 -16.87 -10.13 -12.22
N GLY A 176 -16.22 -11.15 -12.78
CA GLY A 176 -16.41 -12.55 -12.37
C GLY A 176 -16.13 -12.81 -10.90
N ARG A 177 -15.34 -11.96 -10.22
CA ARG A 177 -15.07 -12.07 -8.77
C ARG A 177 -16.25 -11.61 -7.90
N LEU A 178 -17.25 -10.95 -8.49
CA LEU A 178 -18.50 -10.52 -7.83
C LEU A 178 -19.64 -11.54 -8.02
N VAL A 179 -19.31 -12.77 -8.38
CA VAL A 179 -20.21 -13.92 -8.45
C VAL A 179 -19.72 -14.97 -7.47
N CYS A 180 -20.61 -15.59 -6.70
CA CYS A 180 -20.20 -16.64 -5.78
C CYS A 180 -19.69 -17.84 -6.58
N ASN A 181 -18.52 -18.35 -6.21
CA ASN A 181 -18.08 -19.66 -6.65
C ASN A 181 -18.26 -20.65 -5.50
N PRO A 182 -19.25 -21.56 -5.54
CA PRO A 182 -19.47 -22.52 -4.46
C PRO A 182 -18.29 -23.48 -4.26
N ASN A 183 -17.38 -23.58 -5.23
CA ASN A 183 -16.16 -24.38 -5.13
C ASN A 183 -14.93 -23.57 -4.70
N ASP A 184 -15.04 -22.25 -4.61
CA ASP A 184 -13.97 -21.36 -4.19
C ASP A 184 -14.53 -20.17 -3.40
N ILE A 185 -14.96 -20.47 -2.18
CA ILE A 185 -15.39 -19.48 -1.17
C ILE A 185 -14.27 -18.51 -0.78
N SER A 186 -13.03 -18.78 -1.20
CA SER A 186 -11.88 -17.98 -0.82
C SER A 186 -11.66 -16.83 -1.78
N SER A 187 -12.11 -16.88 -3.03
CA SER A 187 -11.77 -15.88 -4.06
C SER A 187 -12.95 -15.04 -4.58
N GLY A 188 -14.18 -15.41 -4.22
CA GLY A 188 -15.40 -14.72 -4.62
C GLY A 188 -16.21 -14.20 -3.44
N ILE A 189 -17.39 -13.67 -3.75
CA ILE A 189 -18.38 -13.28 -2.75
C ILE A 189 -19.15 -14.52 -2.25
N ILE A 190 -19.84 -14.38 -1.13
CA ILE A 190 -20.72 -15.40 -0.56
C ILE A 190 -22.14 -14.85 -0.36
N ASP A 191 -23.13 -15.74 -0.39
CA ASP A 191 -24.54 -15.45 -0.13
C ASP A 191 -24.73 -15.24 1.38
N THR A 192 -24.75 -13.97 1.80
CA THR A 192 -24.86 -13.54 3.19
C THR A 192 -25.32 -12.09 3.24
N ASP A 193 -26.06 -11.77 4.30
CA ASP A 193 -26.40 -10.39 4.66
C ASP A 193 -25.33 -9.76 5.59
N GLY A 194 -24.33 -10.55 6.01
CA GLY A 194 -23.25 -10.14 6.89
C GLY A 194 -22.08 -9.46 6.17
N PHE A 195 -21.15 -8.93 6.96
CA PHE A 195 -19.88 -8.43 6.42
C PHE A 195 -19.05 -9.56 5.81
N GLN A 196 -18.55 -9.31 4.61
CA GLN A 196 -17.62 -10.16 3.89
C GLN A 196 -16.50 -9.33 3.27
N SER A 197 -15.37 -9.98 3.01
CA SER A 197 -14.21 -9.33 2.43
C SER A 197 -14.43 -8.88 1.00
N VAL A 198 -13.79 -7.78 0.61
CA VAL A 198 -13.55 -7.49 -0.80
C VAL A 198 -12.82 -8.70 -1.44
N PRO A 199 -13.26 -9.21 -2.61
CA PRO A 199 -12.72 -10.43 -3.22
C PRO A 199 -11.38 -10.17 -3.92
N PHE A 200 -10.39 -9.72 -3.15
CA PHE A 200 -8.99 -9.71 -3.57
C PHE A 200 -8.51 -11.14 -3.80
N ILE A 201 -7.56 -11.36 -4.70
CA ILE A 201 -6.93 -12.67 -4.94
C ILE A 201 -5.41 -12.59 -4.92
N GLU A 202 -4.76 -13.76 -4.97
CA GLU A 202 -3.31 -13.88 -5.12
C GLU A 202 -2.81 -13.06 -6.32
N GLY A 203 -1.81 -12.21 -6.09
CA GLY A 203 -1.19 -11.40 -7.12
C GLY A 203 -1.85 -10.04 -7.38
N ASP A 204 -3.01 -9.78 -6.77
CA ASP A 204 -3.56 -8.42 -6.75
C ASP A 204 -2.56 -7.46 -6.12
N SER A 205 -2.58 -6.22 -6.61
CA SER A 205 -1.58 -5.22 -6.24
C SER A 205 -2.21 -3.86 -6.02
N ILE A 206 -1.87 -3.23 -4.90
CA ILE A 206 -2.33 -1.90 -4.53
C ILE A 206 -1.16 -0.93 -4.65
N SER A 207 -1.37 0.14 -5.42
CA SER A 207 -0.36 1.19 -5.61
C SER A 207 -0.67 2.40 -4.74
N ILE A 208 0.33 2.89 -4.03
CA ILE A 208 0.30 4.13 -3.25
C ILE A 208 1.46 5.01 -3.74
N PHE A 209 1.20 6.29 -4.03
CA PHE A 209 2.21 7.20 -4.57
C PHE A 209 2.60 8.25 -3.54
N PHE A 210 3.90 8.44 -3.36
CA PHE A 210 4.45 9.42 -2.43
C PHE A 210 5.68 10.11 -3.01
N THR A 211 6.09 11.22 -2.40
CA THR A 211 7.17 12.05 -2.92
C THR A 211 8.19 12.31 -1.84
N LEU A 212 9.44 11.99 -2.12
CA LEU A 212 10.55 12.43 -1.27
C LEU A 212 11.10 13.74 -1.85
N THR A 213 11.13 14.77 -1.02
CA THR A 213 11.55 16.12 -1.37
C THR A 213 12.88 16.45 -0.70
N SER A 214 13.72 17.23 -1.38
CA SER A 214 14.96 17.76 -0.83
C SER A 214 15.26 19.11 -1.48
N SER A 215 16.49 19.61 -1.35
CA SER A 215 16.97 20.81 -2.05
C SER A 215 17.20 20.61 -3.55
N VAL A 216 17.16 19.37 -4.04
CA VAL A 216 17.17 19.03 -5.47
C VAL A 216 15.76 18.68 -5.95
N GLU A 217 15.62 18.34 -7.24
CA GLU A 217 14.35 17.92 -7.84
C GLU A 217 13.70 16.77 -7.03
N PRO A 218 12.40 16.86 -6.66
CA PRO A 218 11.71 15.79 -5.94
C PRO A 218 11.68 14.47 -6.72
N ARG A 219 11.64 13.35 -5.99
CA ARG A 219 11.50 12.01 -6.58
C ARG A 219 10.19 11.39 -6.15
N ILE A 220 9.38 10.98 -7.14
CA ILE A 220 8.07 10.36 -6.91
C ILE A 220 8.26 8.85 -6.89
N TYR A 221 7.82 8.21 -5.82
CA TYR A 221 7.87 6.77 -5.63
C TYR A 221 6.48 6.16 -5.65
N ARG A 222 6.43 4.93 -6.14
CA ARG A 222 5.29 4.03 -6.02
C ARG A 222 5.63 2.98 -4.96
N LEU A 223 4.85 2.95 -3.88
CA LEU A 223 4.75 1.80 -2.98
C LEU A 223 3.76 0.81 -3.59
N LEU A 224 4.24 -0.40 -3.88
CA LEU A 224 3.45 -1.52 -4.36
C LEU A 224 3.21 -2.53 -3.25
N LEU A 225 1.96 -2.64 -2.82
CA LEU A 225 1.52 -3.69 -1.91
C LEU A 225 1.08 -4.89 -2.75
N TYR A 226 1.88 -5.95 -2.74
CA TYR A 226 1.58 -7.17 -3.49
C TYR A 226 0.94 -8.19 -2.57
N LEU A 227 -0.31 -8.57 -2.85
CA LEU A 227 -1.08 -9.49 -2.02
C LEU A 227 -0.69 -10.93 -2.34
N THR A 228 -0.28 -11.68 -1.32
CA THR A 228 0.19 -13.06 -1.50
C THR A 228 -0.10 -13.95 -0.29
N ASN A 229 -0.29 -15.24 -0.55
CA ASN A 229 -0.30 -16.34 0.42
C ASN A 229 1.05 -17.07 0.48
N ASP A 230 2.01 -16.70 -0.38
CA ASP A 230 3.33 -17.31 -0.42
C ASP A 230 4.15 -16.88 0.80
N LEU A 231 4.29 -17.79 1.77
CA LEU A 231 5.05 -17.57 2.99
C LEU A 231 6.52 -17.22 2.73
N VAL A 232 7.11 -17.71 1.63
CA VAL A 232 8.49 -17.39 1.27
C VAL A 232 8.57 -15.91 0.86
N LYS A 233 7.63 -15.44 0.03
CA LYS A 233 7.56 -14.00 -0.33
C LYS A 233 7.31 -13.13 0.89
N LEU A 234 6.36 -13.49 1.75
CA LEU A 234 6.09 -12.73 2.98
C LEU A 234 7.34 -12.62 3.86
N SER A 235 8.05 -13.73 4.07
CA SER A 235 9.31 -13.74 4.83
C SER A 235 10.50 -13.07 4.12
N SER A 236 10.34 -12.70 2.84
CA SER A 236 11.40 -12.06 2.05
C SER A 236 11.37 -10.54 2.10
N ASN A 237 10.38 -9.94 2.77
CA ASN A 237 10.38 -8.51 3.05
C ASN A 237 11.71 -8.12 3.74
N VAL A 238 12.43 -7.13 3.18
CA VAL A 238 13.74 -6.73 3.69
C VAL A 238 13.55 -5.86 4.92
N HIS A 239 13.95 -6.39 6.08
CA HIS A 239 14.01 -5.63 7.31
C HIS A 239 15.25 -4.71 7.30
N PRO A 240 15.08 -3.39 7.51
CA PRO A 240 16.19 -2.43 7.54
C PRO A 240 17.09 -2.65 8.78
N ASN A 241 18.31 -3.14 8.56
CA ASN A 241 19.33 -3.23 9.61
C ASN A 241 19.73 -1.84 10.17
N ASP A 242 19.48 -0.79 9.40
CA ASP A 242 19.78 0.61 9.70
C ASP A 242 18.51 1.43 10.00
N SER A 243 17.46 0.78 10.51
CA SER A 243 16.28 1.51 11.02
C SER A 243 16.63 2.37 12.22
N VAL A 244 15.93 3.49 12.37
CA VAL A 244 16.02 4.39 13.53
C VAL A 244 15.78 3.68 14.86
N ILE A 245 14.98 2.61 14.88
CA ILE A 245 14.72 1.83 16.11
C ILE A 245 15.97 1.11 16.62
N ASN A 246 16.91 0.83 15.72
CA ASN A 246 18.17 0.17 16.04
C ASN A 246 19.24 1.19 16.48
N ASP A 247 18.95 2.49 16.40
CA ASP A 247 19.86 3.54 16.84
C ASP A 247 19.65 3.86 18.32
N THR A 248 20.65 3.56 19.14
CA THR A 248 20.62 3.79 20.60
C THR A 248 20.49 5.26 20.99
N GLU A 249 20.82 6.17 20.08
CA GLU A 249 20.72 7.61 20.31
C GLU A 249 19.36 8.18 19.89
N TYR A 250 18.51 7.40 19.22
CA TYR A 250 17.19 7.84 18.79
C TYR A 250 16.28 8.09 20.01
N GLN A 251 15.71 9.29 20.08
CA GLN A 251 14.83 9.72 21.19
C GLN A 251 13.36 9.89 20.76
N GLY A 252 12.98 9.40 19.58
CA GLY A 252 11.62 9.54 19.05
C GLY A 252 10.68 8.40 19.47
N ASN A 253 9.47 8.42 18.89
CA ASN A 253 8.38 7.51 19.26
C ASN A 253 8.22 6.30 18.33
N ILE A 254 9.19 6.06 17.45
CA ILE A 254 9.16 4.93 16.52
C ILE A 254 9.57 3.66 17.28
N THR A 255 8.75 2.61 17.22
CA THR A 255 8.90 1.40 18.05
C THR A 255 8.99 0.10 17.27
N ASN A 256 8.84 0.13 15.95
CA ASN A 256 9.02 -1.00 15.05
C ASN A 256 9.59 -0.52 13.71
N ASP A 257 9.97 -1.45 12.85
CA ASP A 257 10.62 -1.16 11.57
C ASP A 257 9.63 -0.90 10.43
N GLY A 258 8.32 -1.01 10.66
CA GLY A 258 7.30 -0.75 9.64
C GLY A 258 7.42 -1.67 8.43
N VAL A 259 7.79 -2.93 8.66
CA VAL A 259 7.79 -3.99 7.65
C VAL A 259 6.65 -4.97 7.95
N PRO A 260 5.76 -5.23 6.98
CA PRO A 260 4.55 -6.05 7.16
C PRO A 260 4.79 -7.55 7.25
#